data_AF-A0A0F2NRC4-F1
#
_entry.id   AF-A0A0F2NRC4-F1
#
_cell.length_a   1.000
_cell.length_b   1.000
_cell.length_c   1.000
_cell.angle_alpha   90.00
_cell.angle_beta   90.00
_cell.angle_gamma   90.00
#
_symmetry.space_group_name_H-M   'P 1'
#
loop_
_entity.id
_entity.type
_entity.pdbx_description
1 polymer ?
#
loop_
_entity_poly.entity_id
_entity_poly.type
_entity_poly.pdbx_seq_one_letter_code
_entity_poly.pdbx_strand_id
1 'polypeptide(L)'
;MIKNMSQPLSVEKIKTHLAEQFSLPTDQIEMMLPSFLAALRSHMQNLENALEGNNPVLLGRAGHTIKGAFLNLGLDECAQVANCIEEKGKQGDTSIDYRSLVEELRLRLDPLVRI
;
A
#
# COMPACT_ATOMS: atom_id res chain seq x y z
N MET A 1 -28.78 6.44 3.58
CA MET A 1 -27.63 5.62 3.97
C MET A 1 -26.39 6.22 3.32
N ILE A 2 -25.64 7.02 4.08
CA ILE A 2 -24.44 7.71 3.58
C ILE A 2 -23.27 6.74 3.76
N LYS A 3 -22.52 6.52 2.66
CA LYS A 3 -21.36 5.63 2.53
C LYS A 3 -20.49 5.60 3.79
N ASN A 4 -20.13 4.39 4.23
CA ASN A 4 -19.08 4.15 5.23
C ASN A 4 -17.86 5.00 4.88
N MET A 5 -17.59 6.01 5.71
CA MET A 5 -16.30 6.67 5.73
C MET A 5 -15.30 5.63 6.24
N SER A 6 -14.45 5.10 5.35
CA SER A 6 -13.32 4.27 5.75
C SER A 6 -12.54 5.03 6.82
N GLN A 7 -12.47 4.47 8.02
CA GLN A 7 -11.74 5.08 9.12
C GLN A 7 -10.28 5.31 8.68
N PRO A 8 -9.64 6.42 9.09
CA PRO A 8 -8.25 6.68 8.75
C PRO A 8 -7.37 5.50 9.15
N LEU A 9 -6.39 5.17 8.30
CA LEU A 9 -5.37 4.18 8.64
C LEU A 9 -4.63 4.66 9.89
N SER A 10 -4.34 3.74 10.80
CA SER A 10 -3.61 4.04 12.02
C SER A 10 -2.55 3.00 12.29
N VAL A 11 -1.47 3.45 12.93
CA VAL A 11 -0.40 2.58 13.43
C VAL A 11 -0.95 1.50 14.36
N GLU A 12 -1.93 1.83 15.20
CA GLU A 12 -2.53 0.89 16.14
C GLU A 12 -3.23 -0.28 15.42
N LYS A 13 -3.90 -0.04 14.29
CA LYS A 13 -4.49 -1.14 13.49
C LYS A 13 -3.42 -2.06 12.91
N ILE A 14 -2.29 -1.52 12.45
CA ILE A 14 -1.16 -2.30 11.96
C ILE A 14 -0.59 -3.15 13.10
N LYS A 15 -0.39 -2.56 14.28
CA LYS A 15 0.10 -3.31 15.46
C LYS A 15 -0.84 -4.46 15.83
N THR A 16 -2.15 -4.21 15.89
CA THR A 16 -3.15 -5.25 16.18
C THR A 16 -3.07 -6.37 15.14
N HIS A 17 -3.03 -6.03 13.85
CA HIS A 17 -2.92 -7.02 12.79
C HIS A 17 -1.65 -7.88 12.92
N LEU A 18 -0.50 -7.25 13.19
CA LEU A 18 0.78 -7.95 13.34
C LEU A 18 0.76 -8.89 14.57
N ALA A 19 0.17 -8.45 15.68
CA ALA A 19 0.01 -9.26 16.87
C ALA A 19 -0.89 -10.48 16.61
N GLU A 20 -2.01 -10.29 15.92
CA GLU A 20 -2.98 -11.34 15.65
C GLU A 20 -2.49 -12.35 14.59
N GLN A 21 -1.95 -11.86 13.46
CA GLN A 21 -1.55 -12.73 12.35
C GLN A 21 -0.25 -13.49 12.61
N PHE A 22 0.70 -12.86 13.31
CA PHE A 22 2.04 -13.42 13.49
C PHE A 22 2.34 -13.81 14.94
N SER A 23 1.38 -13.64 15.87
CA SER A 23 1.56 -13.94 17.30
C SER A 23 2.78 -13.23 17.90
N LEU A 24 3.09 -12.03 17.39
CA LEU A 24 4.27 -11.27 17.81
C LEU A 24 4.00 -10.52 19.13
N PRO A 25 4.94 -10.55 20.08
CA PRO A 25 4.92 -9.69 21.26
C PRO A 25 4.90 -8.20 20.89
N THR A 26 4.22 -7.38 21.70
CA THR A 26 4.08 -5.94 21.45
C THR A 26 5.42 -5.22 21.35
N ASP A 27 6.39 -5.56 22.20
CA ASP A 27 7.74 -4.99 22.20
C ASP A 27 8.50 -5.31 20.91
N GLN A 28 8.33 -6.52 20.37
CA GLN A 28 8.89 -6.90 19.08
C GLN A 28 8.24 -6.10 17.93
N ILE A 29 6.92 -5.93 17.96
CA ILE A 29 6.20 -5.13 16.97
C ILE A 29 6.68 -3.67 17.00
N GLU A 30 6.82 -3.08 18.18
CA GLU A 30 7.30 -1.70 18.34
C GLU A 30 8.72 -1.51 17.78
N MET A 31 9.59 -2.52 17.93
CA MET A 31 10.93 -2.49 17.37
C MET A 31 10.94 -2.58 15.84
N MET A 32 10.05 -3.39 15.24
CA MET A 32 10.02 -3.64 13.80
C MET A 32 9.22 -2.59 13.01
N LEU A 33 8.22 -1.98 13.65
CA LEU A 33 7.27 -1.07 13.01
C LEU A 33 7.95 0.08 12.22
N PRO A 34 8.99 0.77 12.74
CA PRO A 34 9.67 1.81 11.96
C PRO A 34 10.25 1.29 10.64
N SER A 35 10.80 0.08 10.63
CA SER A 35 11.35 -0.55 9.41
C SER A 35 10.25 -0.92 8.42
N PHE A 36 9.09 -1.40 8.90
CA PHE A 36 7.94 -1.65 8.03
C PHE A 36 7.40 -0.37 7.39
N LEU A 37 7.27 0.71 8.17
CA LEU A 37 6.81 2.01 7.67
C LEU A 37 7.82 2.61 6.67
N ALA A 38 9.12 2.45 6.92
CA ALA A 38 10.17 2.88 5.99
C ALA A 38 10.13 2.09 4.67
N ALA A 39 9.97 0.76 4.75
CA ALA A 39 9.81 -0.09 3.57
C ALA A 39 8.55 0.31 2.78
N LEU A 40 7.43 0.54 3.46
CA LEU A 40 6.18 0.98 2.84
C LEU A 40 6.34 2.31 2.11
N ARG A 41 7.01 3.29 2.73
CA ARG A 41 7.37 4.58 2.07
C ARG A 41 8.22 4.35 0.82
N SER A 42 9.24 3.50 0.91
CA SER A 42 10.10 3.18 -0.23
C SER A 42 9.34 2.50 -1.38
N HIS A 43 8.43 1.58 -1.06
CA HIS A 43 7.58 0.93 -2.07
C HIS A 43 6.62 1.93 -2.73
N MET A 44 6.07 2.88 -1.98
CA MET A 44 5.25 3.94 -2.53
C MET A 44 6.04 4.84 -3.48
N GLN A 45 7.25 5.26 -3.10
CA GLN A 45 8.13 6.03 -3.97
C GLN A 45 8.48 5.26 -5.27
N ASN A 46 8.73 3.96 -5.16
CA ASN A 46 9.00 3.12 -6.34
C ASN A 46 7.79 3.03 -7.27
N LEU A 47 6.57 3.00 -6.72
CA LEU A 47 5.34 3.02 -7.49
C LEU A 47 5.16 4.35 -8.23
N GLU A 48 5.40 5.48 -7.55
CA GLU A 48 5.37 6.82 -8.14
C GLU A 48 6.40 6.96 -9.28
N ASN A 49 7.64 6.51 -9.06
CA ASN A 49 8.69 6.52 -10.09
C ASN A 49 8.31 5.64 -11.30
N ALA A 50 7.68 4.49 -11.06
CA ALA A 50 7.23 3.62 -12.14
C ALA A 50 6.07 4.25 -12.96
N LEU A 51 5.21 5.04 -12.31
CA LEU A 51 4.15 5.80 -12.97
C LEU A 51 4.75 6.87 -13.91
N GLU A 52 5.79 7.58 -13.47
CA GLU A 52 6.48 8.59 -14.30
C GLU A 52 7.15 7.99 -15.54
N GLY A 53 7.58 6.74 -15.45
CA GLY A 53 8.17 6.00 -16.57
C GLY A 53 7.20 5.68 -17.72
N ASN A 54 5.89 5.96 -17.59
CA ASN A 54 4.84 5.66 -18.58
C ASN A 54 4.88 4.22 -19.12
N ASN A 55 5.27 3.27 -18.27
CA ASN A 55 5.36 1.85 -18.62
C ASN A 55 4.44 1.04 -17.70
N PRO A 56 3.23 0.68 -18.16
CA PRO A 56 2.26 -0.04 -17.34
C PRO A 56 2.79 -1.37 -16.80
N VAL A 57 3.68 -2.06 -17.52
CA VAL A 57 4.25 -3.34 -17.06
C VAL A 57 5.18 -3.15 -15.87
N LEU A 58 6.01 -2.10 -15.89
CA LEU A 58 6.85 -1.75 -14.74
C LEU A 58 5.99 -1.30 -13.56
N LEU A 59 4.95 -0.51 -13.83
CA LEU A 59 4.01 -0.09 -12.81
C LEU A 59 3.27 -1.27 -12.18
N GLY A 60 2.84 -2.26 -12.98
CA GLY A 60 2.20 -3.47 -12.49
C GLY A 60 3.11 -4.30 -11.58
N ARG A 61 4.42 -4.35 -11.87
CA ARG A 61 5.42 -4.98 -11.00
C ARG A 61 5.58 -4.23 -9.67
N ALA A 62 5.62 -2.90 -9.71
CA ALA A 62 5.65 -2.08 -8.49
C ALA A 62 4.36 -2.25 -7.67
N GLY A 63 3.21 -2.34 -8.35
CA GLY A 63 1.90 -2.66 -7.76
C GLY A 63 1.91 -4.00 -7.01
N HIS A 64 2.50 -5.05 -7.60
CA HIS A 64 2.67 -6.34 -6.93
C HIS A 64 3.46 -6.24 -5.63
N THR A 65 4.61 -5.55 -5.67
CA THR A 65 5.48 -5.39 -4.50
C THR A 65 4.76 -4.66 -3.36
N ILE A 66 4.14 -3.51 -3.65
CA ILE A 66 3.46 -2.74 -2.62
C ILE A 66 2.18 -3.43 -2.11
N LYS A 67 1.49 -4.21 -2.96
CA LYS A 67 0.38 -5.06 -2.54
C LYS A 67 0.81 -6.05 -1.45
N GLY A 68 1.95 -6.72 -1.63
CA GLY A 68 2.50 -7.62 -0.61
C GLY A 68 2.76 -6.91 0.72
N ALA A 69 3.31 -5.69 0.66
CA ALA A 69 3.52 -4.87 1.86
C ALA A 69 2.19 -4.49 2.54
N PHE A 70 1.16 -4.12 1.77
CA PHE A 70 -0.17 -3.82 2.32
C PHE A 70 -0.79 -5.03 3.02
N LEU A 71 -0.73 -6.21 2.40
CA LEU A 71 -1.26 -7.45 2.98
C LEU A 71 -0.55 -7.83 4.28
N ASN A 72 0.78 -7.71 4.33
CA ASN A 72 1.57 -8.00 5.53
C ASN A 72 1.27 -7.04 6.70
N LEU A 73 0.67 -5.88 6.42
CA LEU A 73 0.34 -4.85 7.41
C LEU A 73 -1.17 -4.74 7.68
N GLY A 74 -1.99 -5.62 7.11
CA GLY A 74 -3.45 -5.61 7.28
C GLY A 74 -4.14 -4.43 6.59
N LEU A 75 -3.53 -3.86 5.55
CA LEU A 75 -4.03 -2.70 4.81
C LEU A 75 -4.86 -3.13 3.59
N ASP A 76 -5.91 -3.93 3.82
CA ASP A 76 -6.64 -4.63 2.76
C ASP A 76 -7.23 -3.72 1.68
N GLU A 77 -7.75 -2.55 2.05
CA GLU A 77 -8.28 -1.59 1.08
C GLU A 77 -7.17 -1.06 0.16
N CYS A 78 -5.96 -0.83 0.68
CA CYS A 78 -4.81 -0.44 -0.14
C CYS A 78 -4.33 -1.60 -1.01
N ALA A 79 -4.35 -2.83 -0.47
CA ALA A 79 -4.02 -4.03 -1.23
C ALA A 79 -4.95 -4.22 -2.43
N GLN A 80 -6.25 -3.91 -2.30
CA GLN A 80 -7.20 -3.97 -3.42
C GLN A 80 -6.88 -2.97 -4.53
N VAL A 81 -6.55 -1.73 -4.19
CA VAL A 81 -6.13 -0.71 -5.15
C VAL A 81 -4.82 -1.12 -5.85
N ALA A 82 -3.83 -1.59 -5.07
CA ALA A 82 -2.57 -2.09 -5.62
C ALA A 82 -2.76 -3.32 -6.53
N ASN A 83 -3.72 -4.19 -6.21
CA ASN A 83 -4.07 -5.33 -7.06
C ASN A 83 -4.66 -4.88 -8.40
N CYS A 84 -5.46 -3.80 -8.42
CA CYS A 84 -5.95 -3.22 -9.68
C CYS A 84 -4.78 -2.72 -10.55
N ILE A 85 -3.84 -1.98 -9.94
CA ILE A 85 -2.62 -1.51 -10.62
C ILE A 85 -1.81 -2.69 -11.15
N GLU A 86 -1.61 -3.73 -10.34
CA GLU A 86 -0.87 -4.93 -10.71
C GLU A 86 -1.49 -5.64 -11.92
N GLU A 87 -2.76 -6.01 -11.83
CA GLU A 87 -3.43 -6.83 -12.85
C GLU A 87 -3.52 -6.09 -14.19
N LYS A 88 -3.90 -4.81 -14.14
CA LYS A 88 -3.99 -3.98 -15.35
C LYS A 88 -2.63 -3.63 -15.92
N GLY A 89 -1.67 -3.30 -15.05
CA GLY A 89 -0.31 -2.98 -15.45
C GLY A 89 0.39 -4.16 -16.13
N LYS A 90 0.26 -5.37 -15.56
CA LYS A 90 0.79 -6.62 -16.17
C LYS A 90 0.25 -6.89 -17.57
N GLN A 91 -0.99 -6.48 -17.86
CA GLN A 91 -1.61 -6.61 -19.17
C GLN A 91 -1.18 -5.51 -20.16
N GLY A 92 -0.42 -4.52 -19.70
CA GLY A 92 -0.05 -3.37 -20.53
C GLY A 92 -1.23 -2.43 -20.81
N ASP A 93 -2.31 -2.49 -20.02
CA ASP A 93 -3.55 -1.75 -20.27
C ASP A 93 -3.31 -0.25 -20.05
N THR A 94 -3.28 0.52 -21.15
CA THR A 94 -3.08 1.98 -21.13
C THR A 94 -4.39 2.77 -21.00
N SER A 95 -5.55 2.09 -20.93
CA SER A 95 -6.84 2.77 -20.77
C SER A 95 -7.14 3.17 -19.31
N ILE A 96 -6.36 2.63 -18.36
CA ILE A 96 -6.52 2.87 -16.94
C ILE A 96 -5.85 4.19 -16.54
N ASP A 97 -6.55 4.99 -15.74
CA ASP A 97 -5.98 6.13 -15.06
C ASP A 97 -5.19 5.67 -13.82
N TYR A 98 -3.97 5.19 -14.06
CA TYR A 98 -3.08 4.77 -12.99
C TYR A 98 -2.69 5.92 -12.06
N ARG A 99 -2.68 7.16 -12.54
CA ARG A 99 -2.32 8.32 -11.73
C ARG A 99 -3.31 8.50 -10.59
N SER A 100 -4.61 8.41 -10.89
CA SER A 100 -5.65 8.46 -9.86
C SER A 100 -5.55 7.31 -8.84
N LEU A 101 -5.21 6.09 -9.28
CA LEU A 101 -5.04 4.96 -8.36
C LEU A 101 -3.81 5.11 -7.44
N VAL A 102 -2.69 5.61 -7.98
CA VAL A 102 -1.47 5.88 -7.22
C VAL A 102 -1.71 7.02 -6.22
N GLU A 103 -2.42 8.09 -6.64
CA GLU A 103 -2.78 9.19 -5.75
C GLU A 103 -3.72 8.73 -4.62
N GLU A 104 -4.67 7.84 -4.91
CA GLU A 104 -5.52 7.25 -3.87
C GLU A 104 -4.69 6.52 -2.81
N LEU A 105 -3.70 5.72 -3.21
CA LEU A 105 -2.80 5.03 -2.28
C LEU A 105 -1.99 6.04 -1.43
N ARG A 106 -1.46 7.08 -2.06
CA ARG A 106 -0.71 8.15 -1.40
C ARG A 106 -1.55 8.83 -0.31
N LEU A 107 -2.76 9.25 -0.63
CA LEU A 107 -3.68 9.91 0.31
C LEU A 107 -4.07 9.00 1.48
N ARG A 108 -4.25 7.71 1.23
CA ARG A 108 -4.53 6.73 2.30
C ARG A 108 -3.34 6.53 3.23
N LEU A 109 -2.12 6.61 2.70
CA LEU A 109 -0.87 6.36 3.42
C LEU A 109 -0.31 7.57 4.15
N ASP A 110 -0.64 8.79 3.74
CA ASP A 110 -0.13 10.02 4.36
C ASP A 110 -0.23 10.03 5.91
N PRO A 111 -1.34 9.61 6.54
CA PRO A 111 -1.45 9.54 8.01
C PRO A 111 -0.43 8.61 8.68
N LEU A 112 0.08 7.61 7.96
CA LEU A 112 1.02 6.61 8.47
C LEU A 112 2.47 7.00 8.25
N VAL A 113 2.79 7.51 7.05
CA VAL A 113 4.17 7.66 6.59
C VAL A 113 4.51 9.04 6.07
N ARG A 114 3.63 10.06 6.16
CA ARG A 114 3.87 11.46 5.73
C ARG A 114 4.58 11.56 4.37
N ILE A 115 3.83 11.43 3.28
CA ILE A 115 4.35 11.32 1.91
C ILE A 115 3.69 12.28 0.94
#